data_AF-A0A7K1KAM4-F1
#
_entry.id   AF-A0A7K1KAM4-F1
#
_cell.length_a   1.000
_cell.length_b   1.000
_cell.length_c   1.000
_cell.angle_alpha   90.00
_cell.angle_beta   90.00
_cell.angle_gamma   90.00
#
_symmetry.space_group_name_H-M   'P 1'
#
loop_
_entity.id
_entity.type
_entity.pdbx_description
1 polymer ?
#
loop_
_entity_poly.entity_id
_entity_poly.type
_entity_poly.pdbx_seq_one_letter_code
_entity_poly.pdbx_strand_id
1 'polypeptide(L)'
;MQITEPDRARYWHQIASHTLASTNGSHTSAPWPVQVQAAALVGNSTVEASVSRFDGSGPSTWVVALITADARLIQIRMQFDAEQYDLEKDQGDPLAATVNESWVRRLSDVESLRIGGARMRPNTFGRTMPDVLDVGGVTLTFRGGTVGDLGFDQLAMTMYDDRRQSDGFVELLRQQIGL
;
A
#
# COMPACT_ATOMS: atom_id res chain seq x y z
N MET A 1 -0.77 23.94 -10.46
CA MET A 1 0.52 24.43 -9.94
C MET A 1 1.62 23.57 -10.57
N GLN A 2 2.63 24.18 -11.19
CA GLN A 2 3.74 23.46 -11.81
C GLN A 2 4.73 23.02 -10.71
N ILE A 3 4.99 21.71 -10.62
CA ILE A 3 6.09 21.18 -9.81
C ILE A 3 7.39 21.67 -10.46
N THR A 4 8.30 22.25 -9.69
CA THR A 4 9.60 22.69 -10.23
C THR A 4 10.42 21.46 -10.66
N GLU A 5 11.37 21.63 -11.58
CA GLU A 5 12.17 20.51 -12.10
C GLU A 5 12.90 19.71 -10.99
N PRO A 6 13.51 20.35 -9.97
CA PRO A 6 14.09 19.65 -8.82
C PRO A 6 13.06 18.92 -7.95
N ASP A 7 11.89 19.53 -7.75
CA ASP A 7 10.81 18.94 -6.94
C ASP A 7 10.17 17.74 -7.66
N ARG A 8 10.21 17.70 -8.99
CA ARG A 8 9.67 16.61 -9.81
C ARG A 8 10.41 15.30 -9.57
N ALA A 9 11.74 15.34 -9.53
CA ALA A 9 12.54 14.14 -9.26
C ALA A 9 12.28 13.60 -7.84
N ARG A 10 12.20 14.50 -6.86
CA ARG A 10 11.88 14.15 -5.47
C ARG A 10 10.47 13.55 -5.35
N TYR A 11 9.50 14.15 -6.03
CA TYR A 11 8.12 13.67 -6.04
C TYR A 11 8.00 12.25 -6.58
N TRP A 12 8.57 11.98 -7.76
CA TRP A 12 8.53 10.63 -8.33
C TRP A 12 9.31 9.63 -7.50
N HIS A 13 10.41 10.03 -6.87
CA HIS A 13 11.13 9.16 -5.93
C HIS A 13 10.25 8.78 -4.73
N GLN A 14 9.51 9.74 -4.16
CA GLN A 14 8.55 9.47 -3.09
C GLN A 14 7.42 8.53 -3.55
N ILE A 15 6.82 8.77 -4.72
CA ILE A 15 5.76 7.89 -5.24
C ILE A 15 6.29 6.48 -5.46
N ALA A 16 7.48 6.35 -6.04
CA ALA A 16 8.12 5.07 -6.24
C ALA A 16 8.33 4.35 -4.90
N SER A 17 8.93 5.02 -3.89
CA SER A 17 9.19 4.39 -2.59
C SER A 17 7.93 3.94 -1.86
N HIS A 18 6.82 4.68 -2.01
CA HIS A 18 5.57 4.35 -1.33
C HIS A 18 4.69 3.33 -2.05
N THR A 19 4.99 3.02 -3.32
CA THR A 19 4.25 2.01 -4.10
C THR A 19 4.96 0.65 -4.16
N LEU A 20 6.19 0.55 -3.63
CA LEU A 20 6.96 -0.69 -3.50
C LEU A 20 6.20 -1.78 -2.74
N ALA A 21 6.24 -3.00 -3.24
CA ALA A 21 5.78 -4.21 -2.57
C ALA A 21 6.90 -5.24 -2.58
N SER A 22 7.35 -5.71 -1.41
CA SER A 22 8.40 -6.73 -1.34
C SER A 22 7.81 -8.12 -1.13
N THR A 23 7.24 -8.73 -2.16
CA THR A 23 7.13 -10.21 -2.16
C THR A 23 8.51 -10.82 -2.35
N ASN A 24 9.07 -11.42 -1.30
CA ASN A 24 10.34 -12.17 -1.32
C ASN A 24 11.58 -11.38 -1.81
N GLY A 25 11.56 -10.04 -1.77
CA GLY A 25 12.67 -9.20 -2.18
C GLY A 25 12.92 -9.11 -3.69
N SER A 26 11.99 -9.59 -4.53
CA SER A 26 12.16 -9.61 -6.00
C SER A 26 11.66 -8.35 -6.73
N HIS A 27 10.82 -7.52 -6.10
CA HIS A 27 10.28 -6.32 -6.74
C HIS A 27 10.79 -5.06 -6.03
N THR A 28 11.77 -4.40 -6.65
CA THR A 28 12.38 -3.16 -6.15
C THR A 28 11.72 -1.90 -6.69
N SER A 29 10.65 -2.03 -7.48
CA SER A 29 9.80 -0.93 -7.97
C SER A 29 8.42 -1.43 -8.40
N ALA A 30 7.40 -0.59 -8.18
CA ALA A 30 6.06 -0.85 -8.70
C ALA A 30 6.00 -0.60 -10.21
N PRO A 31 5.10 -1.28 -10.96
CA PRO A 31 4.85 -0.98 -12.35
C PRO A 31 4.49 0.50 -12.56
N TRP A 32 4.96 1.09 -13.67
CA TRP A 32 4.69 2.49 -14.00
C TRP A 32 3.19 2.86 -13.94
N PRO A 33 2.24 2.03 -14.41
CA PRO A 33 0.81 2.32 -14.26
C PRO A 33 0.37 2.52 -12.81
N VAL A 34 0.92 1.76 -11.85
CA VAL A 34 0.63 1.92 -10.41
C VAL A 34 1.16 3.26 -9.91
N GLN A 35 2.40 3.61 -10.28
CA GLN A 35 3.02 4.88 -9.87
C GLN A 35 2.25 6.09 -10.43
N VAL A 36 1.82 6.04 -11.69
CA VAL A 36 1.02 7.10 -12.30
C VAL A 36 -0.32 7.24 -11.60
N GLN A 37 -1.00 6.12 -11.29
CA GLN A 37 -2.27 6.15 -10.57
C GLN A 37 -2.09 6.73 -9.16
N ALA A 38 -1.05 6.31 -8.44
CA ALA A 38 -0.71 6.85 -7.13
C ALA A 38 -0.43 8.36 -7.22
N ALA A 39 0.37 8.80 -8.19
CA ALA A 39 0.67 10.20 -8.40
C ALA A 39 -0.59 11.03 -8.71
N ALA A 40 -1.52 10.50 -9.51
CA ALA A 40 -2.75 11.19 -9.84
C ALA A 40 -3.66 11.40 -8.61
N LEU A 41 -3.72 10.42 -7.70
CA LEU A 41 -4.56 10.49 -6.49
C LEU A 41 -3.90 11.28 -5.35
N VAL A 42 -2.57 11.16 -5.18
CA VAL A 42 -1.80 11.92 -4.19
C VAL A 42 -1.80 13.41 -4.54
N GLY A 43 -1.69 13.75 -5.82
CA GLY A 43 -1.68 15.13 -6.29
C GLY A 43 -0.48 15.90 -5.74
N ASN A 44 -0.73 16.97 -4.99
CA ASN A 44 0.31 17.84 -4.43
C ASN A 44 0.58 17.60 -2.93
N SER A 45 0.03 16.53 -2.35
CA SER A 45 0.26 16.20 -0.95
C SER A 45 1.49 15.33 -0.76
N THR A 46 1.99 15.28 0.47
CA THR A 46 3.09 14.39 0.87
C THR A 46 2.46 13.07 1.32
N VAL A 47 3.02 11.94 0.88
CA VAL A 47 2.68 10.63 1.46
C VAL A 47 3.43 10.47 2.79
N GLU A 48 2.69 10.21 3.87
CA GLU A 48 3.23 10.02 5.22
C GLU A 48 3.46 8.55 5.54
N ALA A 49 2.55 7.68 5.09
CA ALA A 49 2.69 6.24 5.22
C ALA A 49 2.08 5.53 4.03
N SER A 50 2.55 4.33 3.77
CA SER A 50 1.95 3.46 2.77
C SER A 50 2.11 2.00 3.14
N VAL A 51 1.33 1.16 2.49
CA VAL A 51 1.56 -0.27 2.42
C VAL A 51 1.20 -0.71 1.01
N SER A 52 2.05 -1.54 0.42
CA SER A 52 1.74 -2.15 -0.87
C SER A 52 1.92 -3.65 -0.80
N ARG A 53 1.16 -4.36 -1.63
CA ARG A 53 1.19 -5.80 -1.75
C ARG A 53 1.12 -6.20 -3.21
N PHE A 54 1.99 -7.12 -3.59
CA PHE A 54 1.90 -7.85 -4.84
C PHE A 54 1.35 -9.25 -4.56
N ASP A 55 0.47 -9.72 -5.43
CA ASP A 55 0.00 -11.10 -5.44
C ASP A 55 0.14 -11.68 -6.85
N GLY A 56 0.85 -12.80 -6.97
CA GLY A 56 1.14 -13.47 -8.24
C GLY A 56 0.44 -14.82 -8.38
N SER A 57 -0.48 -15.22 -7.49
CA SER A 57 -1.13 -16.55 -7.53
C SER A 57 -2.20 -16.71 -8.64
N GLY A 58 -2.21 -15.82 -9.63
CA GLY A 58 -3.24 -15.68 -10.69
C GLY A 58 -2.89 -14.48 -11.57
N PRO A 59 -3.87 -13.78 -12.19
CA PRO A 59 -3.63 -12.46 -12.74
C PRO A 59 -2.96 -11.59 -11.68
N SER A 60 -1.80 -11.03 -12.01
CA SER A 60 -0.98 -10.43 -10.97
C SER A 60 -1.65 -9.16 -10.46
N THR A 61 -1.79 -9.04 -9.14
CA THR A 61 -2.51 -7.94 -8.51
C THR A 61 -1.54 -7.09 -7.69
N TRP A 62 -1.61 -5.78 -7.90
CA TRP A 62 -0.91 -4.79 -7.10
C TRP A 62 -1.91 -3.99 -6.28
N VAL A 63 -1.74 -4.01 -4.96
CA VAL A 63 -2.53 -3.22 -4.02
C VAL A 63 -1.63 -2.17 -3.40
N VAL A 64 -2.09 -0.93 -3.34
CA VAL A 64 -1.43 0.16 -2.62
C VAL A 64 -2.45 0.88 -1.75
N ALA A 65 -2.14 1.06 -0.47
CA ALA A 65 -2.84 1.97 0.41
C ALA A 65 -1.86 3.08 0.85
N LEU A 66 -2.28 4.35 0.74
CA LEU A 66 -1.47 5.53 1.09
C LEU A 66 -2.22 6.41 2.09
N ILE A 67 -1.50 6.97 3.06
CA ILE A 67 -1.96 8.07 3.91
C ILE A 67 -1.17 9.32 3.52
N THR A 68 -1.90 10.40 3.30
CA THR A 68 -1.33 11.70 2.92
C THR A 68 -1.39 12.69 4.07
N ALA A 69 -0.49 13.68 4.06
CA ALA A 69 -0.37 14.71 5.09
C ALA A 69 -1.63 15.58 5.27
N ASP A 70 -2.52 15.59 4.28
CA ASP A 70 -3.82 16.26 4.36
C ASP A 70 -4.96 15.31 4.78
N ALA A 71 -4.62 14.22 5.48
CA ALA A 71 -5.51 13.24 6.07
C ALA A 71 -6.43 12.51 5.08
N ARG A 72 -5.92 12.23 3.86
CA ARG A 72 -6.60 11.35 2.90
C ARG A 72 -6.00 9.96 2.94
N LEU A 73 -6.89 8.97 2.91
CA LEU A 73 -6.60 7.58 2.64
C LEU A 73 -6.89 7.29 1.17
N ILE A 74 -5.91 6.74 0.48
CA ILE A 74 -5.96 6.39 -0.93
C ILE A 74 -5.82 4.88 -1.04
N GLN A 75 -6.66 4.25 -1.85
CA GLN A 75 -6.55 2.84 -2.19
C GLN A 75 -6.48 2.67 -3.69
N ILE A 76 -5.56 1.81 -4.13
CA ILE A 76 -5.39 1.39 -5.52
C ILE A 76 -5.31 -0.14 -5.54
N ARG A 77 -6.07 -0.78 -6.42
CA ARG A 77 -5.96 -2.19 -6.75
C ARG A 77 -5.92 -2.31 -8.27
N MET A 78 -4.81 -2.78 -8.79
CA MET A 78 -4.61 -2.99 -10.22
C MET A 78 -4.32 -4.46 -10.49
N GLN A 79 -4.87 -4.97 -11.58
CA GLN A 79 -4.62 -6.31 -12.09
C GLN A 79 -3.88 -6.21 -13.42
N PHE A 80 -2.91 -7.09 -13.63
CA PHE A 80 -2.13 -7.19 -14.85
C PHE A 80 -2.28 -8.58 -15.47
N ASP A 81 -2.29 -8.62 -16.80
CA ASP A 81 -2.59 -9.84 -17.57
C ASP A 81 -1.42 -10.85 -17.60
N ALA A 82 -0.18 -10.40 -17.38
CA ALA A 82 1.01 -11.23 -17.40
C ALA A 82 1.52 -11.55 -15.98
N GLU A 83 2.00 -12.79 -15.84
CA GLU A 83 2.72 -13.33 -14.69
C GLU A 83 4.09 -12.63 -14.61
N GLN A 84 4.35 -11.97 -13.47
CA GLN A 84 5.59 -11.23 -13.16
C GLN A 84 5.87 -10.04 -14.09
N TYR A 85 5.57 -8.84 -13.58
CA TYR A 85 6.22 -7.62 -14.05
C TYR A 85 7.74 -7.82 -13.98
N ASP A 86 8.36 -7.96 -15.13
CA ASP A 86 9.81 -8.02 -15.27
C ASP A 86 10.28 -6.60 -15.55
N LEU A 87 10.85 -5.98 -14.51
CA LEU A 87 11.34 -4.61 -14.55
C LEU A 87 12.30 -4.36 -15.72
N GLU A 88 13.07 -5.37 -16.12
CA GLU A 88 14.07 -5.25 -17.17
C GLU A 88 13.46 -5.39 -18.58
N LYS A 89 12.37 -6.14 -18.71
CA LYS A 89 11.72 -6.44 -19.99
C LYS A 89 10.60 -5.46 -20.34
N ASP A 90 9.87 -4.98 -19.33
CA ASP A 90 8.60 -4.26 -19.51
C ASP A 90 8.72 -2.72 -19.50
N GLN A 91 9.93 -2.16 -19.52
CA GLN A 91 10.12 -0.71 -19.71
C GLN A 91 9.82 -0.23 -21.14
N GLY A 92 9.71 -1.14 -22.13
CA GLY A 92 9.52 -0.81 -23.55
C GLY A 92 8.10 -0.95 -24.08
N ASP A 93 7.29 -1.86 -23.52
CA ASP A 93 5.93 -2.16 -24.01
C ASP A 93 4.87 -1.79 -22.96
N PRO A 94 3.74 -1.19 -23.37
CA PRO A 94 2.67 -0.83 -22.44
C PRO A 94 2.06 -2.10 -21.83
N LEU A 95 2.34 -2.33 -20.55
CA LEU A 95 1.74 -3.42 -19.78
C LEU A 95 0.23 -3.21 -19.68
N ALA A 96 -0.55 -4.15 -20.22
CA ALA A 96 -2.00 -4.14 -20.10
C ALA A 96 -2.38 -4.26 -18.62
N ALA A 97 -3.14 -3.28 -18.12
CA ALA A 97 -3.52 -3.17 -16.73
C ALA A 97 -4.99 -2.78 -16.59
N THR A 98 -5.68 -3.43 -15.67
CA THR A 98 -7.05 -3.09 -15.28
C THR A 98 -7.03 -2.49 -13.88
N VAL A 99 -7.64 -1.31 -13.71
CA VAL A 99 -7.86 -0.73 -12.38
C VAL A 99 -9.13 -1.35 -11.80
N ASN A 100 -8.97 -2.29 -10.86
CA ASN A 100 -10.08 -2.95 -10.18
C ASN A 100 -10.69 -2.04 -9.11
N GLU A 101 -9.85 -1.26 -8.43
CA GLU A 101 -10.28 -0.34 -7.38
C GLU A 101 -9.36 0.89 -7.35
N SER A 102 -9.95 2.07 -7.24
CA SER A 102 -9.20 3.32 -7.10
C SER A 102 -10.09 4.37 -6.43
N TRP A 103 -9.78 4.75 -5.20
CA TRP A 103 -10.53 5.77 -4.49
C TRP A 103 -9.67 6.59 -3.53
N VAL A 104 -10.22 7.75 -3.16
CA VAL A 104 -9.67 8.67 -2.16
C VAL A 104 -10.78 8.98 -1.17
N ARG A 105 -10.50 8.84 0.12
CA ARG A 105 -11.43 9.14 1.21
C ARG A 105 -10.72 9.92 2.30
N ARG A 106 -11.48 10.71 3.06
CA ARG A 106 -10.92 11.38 4.24
C ARG A 106 -10.84 10.38 5.39
N LEU A 107 -9.75 10.41 6.14
CA LEU A 107 -9.61 9.62 7.35
C LEU A 107 -10.65 10.02 8.41
N SER A 108 -11.08 11.28 8.40
CA SER A 108 -12.18 11.78 9.25
C SER A 108 -13.55 11.15 8.96
N ASP A 109 -13.70 10.43 7.85
CA ASP A 109 -14.93 9.73 7.50
C ASP A 109 -14.91 8.26 7.94
N VAL A 110 -13.82 7.76 8.54
CA VAL A 110 -13.74 6.40 9.09
C VAL A 110 -14.57 6.33 10.37
N GLU A 111 -15.54 5.42 10.41
CA GLU A 111 -16.41 5.18 11.57
C GLU A 111 -15.96 3.96 12.38
N SER A 112 -15.41 2.94 11.72
CA SER A 112 -14.86 1.77 12.40
C SER A 112 -13.71 1.15 11.64
N LEU A 113 -12.82 0.51 12.41
CA LEU A 113 -11.71 -0.28 11.93
C LEU A 113 -11.88 -1.71 12.43
N ARG A 114 -11.81 -2.68 11.53
CA ARG A 114 -11.88 -4.12 11.82
C ARG A 114 -10.56 -4.78 11.46
N ILE A 115 -10.01 -5.52 12.41
CA ILE A 115 -8.83 -6.36 12.23
C ILE A 115 -9.29 -7.81 12.13
N GLY A 116 -8.92 -8.50 11.05
CA GLY A 116 -9.33 -9.88 10.78
C GLY A 116 -8.77 -10.93 11.74
N GLY A 117 -7.68 -10.59 12.44
CA GLY A 117 -7.06 -11.43 13.46
C GLY A 117 -5.80 -10.78 14.00
N ALA A 118 -5.26 -11.31 15.09
CA ALA A 118 -3.98 -10.83 15.60
C ALA A 118 -3.18 -12.00 16.18
N ARG A 119 -1.86 -11.94 16.03
CA ARG A 119 -0.96 -12.91 16.66
C ARG A 119 0.33 -12.24 17.08
N MET A 120 0.96 -12.78 18.10
CA MET A 120 2.28 -12.36 18.50
C MET A 120 3.29 -12.71 17.40
N ARG A 121 4.13 -11.75 17.01
CA ARG A 121 5.07 -11.87 15.88
C ARG A 121 6.13 -12.93 16.19
N PRO A 122 6.37 -13.92 15.31
CA PRO A 122 7.53 -14.79 15.44
C PRO A 122 8.80 -14.04 15.02
N ASN A 123 9.89 -14.26 15.75
CA ASN A 123 11.22 -13.85 15.33
C ASN A 123 11.75 -14.77 14.20
N THR A 124 12.96 -14.49 13.71
CA THR A 124 13.62 -15.26 12.63
C THR A 124 13.84 -16.74 12.97
N PHE A 125 13.79 -17.12 14.25
CA PHE A 125 13.91 -18.49 14.74
C PHE A 125 12.56 -19.14 15.05
N GLY A 126 11.44 -18.51 14.65
CA GLY A 126 10.09 -19.00 14.90
C GLY A 126 9.62 -18.88 16.35
N ARG A 127 10.36 -18.17 17.22
CA ARG A 127 9.95 -17.94 18.61
C ARG A 127 9.09 -16.68 18.69
N THR A 128 8.00 -16.77 19.43
CA THR A 128 7.10 -15.66 19.67
C THR A 128 7.80 -14.49 20.38
N MET A 129 7.71 -13.29 19.83
CA MET A 129 8.11 -12.04 20.46
C MET A 129 6.96 -11.51 21.32
N PRO A 130 7.15 -11.27 22.62
CA PRO A 130 6.08 -10.91 23.56
C PRO A 130 5.61 -9.45 23.46
N ASP A 131 6.29 -8.62 22.68
CA ASP A 131 6.11 -7.17 22.60
C ASP A 131 5.64 -6.68 21.22
N VAL A 132 5.51 -7.58 20.24
CA VAL A 132 5.13 -7.22 18.87
C VAL A 132 3.94 -8.07 18.41
N LEU A 133 2.89 -7.39 17.95
CA LEU A 133 1.66 -7.99 17.47
C LEU A 133 1.53 -7.78 15.96
N ASP A 134 1.44 -8.87 15.19
CA ASP A 134 1.00 -8.81 13.79
C ASP A 134 -0.52 -8.78 13.73
N VAL A 135 -1.07 -7.96 12.83
CA VAL A 135 -2.51 -7.91 12.55
C VAL A 135 -2.84 -8.52 11.19
N GLY A 136 -3.97 -9.21 11.13
CA GLY A 136 -4.55 -9.73 9.89
C GLY A 136 -5.13 -8.63 9.03
N GLY A 137 -5.83 -9.03 7.96
CA GLY A 137 -6.53 -8.12 7.06
C GLY A 137 -7.25 -6.97 7.77
N VAL A 138 -6.99 -5.74 7.31
CA VAL A 138 -7.56 -4.52 7.88
C VAL A 138 -8.67 -3.99 6.98
N THR A 139 -9.87 -3.87 7.54
CA THR A 139 -11.04 -3.33 6.85
C THR A 139 -11.54 -2.08 7.57
N LEU A 140 -11.90 -1.04 6.81
CA LEU A 140 -12.49 0.18 7.33
C LEU A 140 -13.95 0.29 6.91
N THR A 141 -14.78 0.84 7.79
CA THR A 141 -16.12 1.31 7.44
C THR A 141 -16.11 2.82 7.47
N PHE A 142 -16.53 3.43 6.37
CA PHE A 142 -16.68 4.88 6.24
C PHE A 142 -18.13 5.31 6.48
N ARG A 143 -18.32 6.59 6.79
CA ARG A 143 -19.63 7.23 6.88
C ARG A 143 -20.47 6.92 5.66
N GLY A 144 -21.70 6.47 5.91
CA GLY A 144 -22.60 5.98 4.86
C GLY A 144 -22.45 4.48 4.57
N GLY A 145 -21.70 3.74 5.38
CA GLY A 145 -21.62 2.28 5.36
C GLY A 145 -20.74 1.70 4.26
N THR A 146 -19.96 2.53 3.55
CA THR A 146 -19.00 2.00 2.57
C THR A 146 -17.88 1.26 3.29
N VAL A 147 -17.56 0.06 2.83
CA VAL A 147 -16.50 -0.77 3.40
C VAL A 147 -15.30 -0.76 2.44
N GLY A 148 -14.10 -0.49 2.97
CA GLY A 148 -12.84 -0.56 2.23
C GLY A 148 -11.91 -1.60 2.85
N ASP A 149 -11.45 -2.56 2.05
CA ASP A 149 -10.39 -3.48 2.43
C ASP A 149 -9.04 -2.91 1.99
N LEU A 150 -8.14 -2.67 2.95
CA LEU A 150 -6.83 -2.09 2.67
C LEU A 150 -5.90 -3.08 1.93
N GLY A 151 -6.28 -4.36 1.87
CA GLY A 151 -5.70 -5.38 1.00
C GLY A 151 -4.29 -5.81 1.39
N PHE A 152 -3.91 -5.61 2.66
CA PHE A 152 -2.69 -6.17 3.26
C PHE A 152 -3.05 -7.03 4.47
N ASP A 153 -2.18 -8.00 4.78
CA ASP A 153 -2.32 -8.90 5.93
C ASP A 153 -0.93 -9.19 6.49
N GLN A 154 -0.61 -8.68 7.68
CA GLN A 154 0.72 -8.86 8.29
C GLN A 154 0.97 -10.31 8.72
N LEU A 155 -0.09 -11.11 8.93
CA LEU A 155 0.03 -12.53 9.25
C LEU A 155 0.54 -13.34 8.04
N ALA A 156 0.35 -12.82 6.82
CA ALA A 156 0.87 -13.40 5.60
C ALA A 156 2.22 -12.79 5.16
N MET A 157 2.59 -11.62 5.68
CA MET A 157 3.86 -10.97 5.34
C MET A 157 5.04 -11.74 5.93
N THR A 158 6.08 -11.97 5.13
CA THR A 158 7.31 -12.65 5.54
C THR A 158 8.51 -11.70 5.62
N MET A 159 8.49 -10.60 4.87
CA MET A 159 9.60 -9.65 4.76
C MET A 159 9.55 -8.60 5.88
N TYR A 160 10.72 -8.31 6.47
CA TYR A 160 10.84 -7.35 7.58
C TYR A 160 10.45 -5.93 7.17
N ASP A 161 10.91 -5.46 6.00
CA ASP A 161 10.67 -4.08 5.55
C ASP A 161 9.19 -3.83 5.27
N ASP A 162 8.49 -4.76 4.61
CA ASP A 162 7.04 -4.68 4.41
C ASP A 162 6.27 -4.63 5.74
N ARG A 163 6.68 -5.45 6.72
CA ARG A 163 6.07 -5.43 8.06
C ARG A 163 6.30 -4.09 8.75
N ARG A 164 7.54 -3.57 8.72
CA ARG A 164 7.86 -2.27 9.32
C ARG A 164 7.07 -1.13 8.67
N GLN A 165 6.96 -1.15 7.35
CA GLN A 165 6.16 -0.18 6.60
C GLN A 165 4.67 -0.30 6.93
N SER A 166 4.14 -1.52 7.02
CA SER A 166 2.77 -1.79 7.44
C SER A 166 2.51 -1.38 8.90
N ASP A 167 3.45 -1.60 9.83
CA ASP A 167 3.36 -1.18 11.23
C ASP A 167 3.20 0.34 11.31
N GLY A 168 4.06 1.10 10.61
CA GLY A 168 3.97 2.56 10.54
C GLY A 168 2.68 3.05 9.89
N PHE A 169 2.19 2.35 8.87
CA PHE A 169 0.89 2.65 8.25
C PHE A 169 -0.28 2.43 9.22
N VAL A 170 -0.32 1.31 9.93
CA VAL A 170 -1.38 1.01 10.91
C VAL A 170 -1.33 1.98 12.09
N GLU A 171 -0.14 2.32 12.57
CA GLU A 171 0.05 3.30 13.63
C GLU A 171 -0.50 4.67 13.22
N LEU A 172 -0.09 5.19 12.05
CA LEU A 172 -0.55 6.48 11.55
C LEU A 172 -2.06 6.48 11.29
N LEU A 173 -2.58 5.40 10.71
CA LEU A 173 -4.01 5.20 10.48
C LEU A 173 -4.80 5.38 11.78
N ARG A 174 -4.40 4.66 12.84
CA ARG A 174 -5.06 4.73 14.15
C ARG A 174 -4.96 6.10 14.79
N GLN A 175 -3.79 6.74 14.71
CA GLN A 175 -3.59 8.10 15.22
C GLN A 175 -4.53 9.10 14.54
N GLN A 176 -4.72 9.01 13.22
CA GLN A 176 -5.54 9.97 12.47
C GLN A 176 -7.05 9.71 12.55
N ILE A 177 -7.49 8.45 12.71
CA ILE A 177 -8.93 8.14 12.87
C ILE A 177 -9.40 8.27 14.33
N GLY A 178 -8.48 8.23 15.31
CA GLY A 178 -8.80 8.35 16.73
C GLY A 178 -9.52 7.13 17.33
N LEU A 179 -9.27 5.93 16.78
CA LEU A 179 -9.86 4.64 17.19
C LEU A 179 -8.81 3.64 17.71
#